data_AF-F4BKD4-F1
#
_entry.id   AF-F4BKD4-F1
#
_cell.length_a   1.000
_cell.length_b   1.000
_cell.length_c   1.000
_cell.angle_alpha   90.00
_cell.angle_beta   90.00
_cell.angle_gamma   90.00
#
_symmetry.space_group_name_H-M   'P 1'
#
loop_
_entity.id
_entity.type
_entity.pdbx_description
1 polymer ?
#
loop_
_entity_poly.entity_id
_entity_poly.type
_entity_poly.pdbx_seq_one_letter_code
_entity_poly.pdbx_strand_id
1 'polypeptide(L)'
;MKIAKKKLLLGAAIISSVAALASCGKTETAKELRIIDKCNTSNDLCEFELTDAVVSRYTNALGKTIERVESKTPLRDSDIKGTITWHAPDTAVLADNKTVVDVLQVNCENDNCTANSNPTAYSLPVGSNTISVSGTVTVDGKEVDLATDVKPDVIDTQAVDNSHVFKTGTLPSGATITTLVAALNENSGTANGKFSSSGNALMITCNTGFKWLDSIDPDYGSYVSNPGHGASRVFWDLSKAEFTEKQGVDNSATTQNAAGGNNGATWEIGCWEDK
;
A
#
# COMPACT_ATOMS: atom_id res chain seq x y z
N MET A 1 66.68 -57.81 -47.77
CA MET A 1 66.72 -58.26 -46.36
C MET A 1 66.27 -57.11 -45.48
N LYS A 2 65.12 -57.26 -44.79
CA LYS A 2 64.70 -56.65 -43.48
C LYS A 2 64.76 -55.10 -43.34
N ILE A 3 63.81 -54.30 -42.83
CA ILE A 3 62.60 -54.43 -41.97
C ILE A 3 61.76 -53.11 -42.12
N ALA A 4 60.50 -53.14 -41.67
CA ALA A 4 59.36 -52.26 -41.98
C ALA A 4 59.21 -50.88 -41.25
N LYS A 5 58.46 -49.99 -41.95
CA LYS A 5 57.43 -48.97 -41.57
C LYS A 5 57.36 -48.38 -40.14
N LYS A 6 57.17 -47.04 -40.05
CA LYS A 6 55.88 -46.35 -39.72
C LYS A 6 56.02 -44.80 -39.66
N LYS A 7 54.96 -44.10 -40.12
CA LYS A 7 54.73 -42.64 -39.99
C LYS A 7 54.41 -42.26 -38.52
N LEU A 8 54.78 -41.05 -38.09
CA LEU A 8 54.11 -40.34 -37.00
C LEU A 8 54.19 -38.81 -37.19
N LEU A 9 53.04 -38.18 -37.35
CA LEU A 9 52.79 -36.74 -37.21
C LEU A 9 52.40 -36.48 -35.75
N LEU A 10 53.00 -35.47 -35.12
CA LEU A 10 52.59 -34.84 -33.85
C LEU A 10 52.94 -33.36 -33.99
N GLY A 11 52.11 -32.36 -33.73
CA GLY A 11 50.81 -32.29 -33.07
C GLY A 11 50.73 -30.88 -32.48
N ALA A 12 49.72 -30.10 -32.88
CA ALA A 12 49.53 -28.71 -32.47
C ALA A 12 49.15 -28.60 -30.98
N ALA A 13 49.73 -27.63 -30.28
CA ALA A 13 49.27 -27.18 -28.97
C ALA A 13 48.69 -25.76 -29.10
N ILE A 14 47.38 -25.66 -29.32
CA ILE A 14 46.63 -24.43 -29.07
C ILE A 14 45.79 -24.73 -27.82
N ILE A 15 46.16 -24.08 -26.73
CA ILE A 15 45.40 -24.08 -25.47
C ILE A 15 44.14 -23.25 -25.75
N SER A 16 43.07 -23.92 -26.17
CA SER A 16 41.73 -23.34 -26.31
C SER A 16 41.06 -23.30 -24.93
N SER A 17 41.45 -22.36 -24.08
CA SER A 17 40.71 -22.03 -22.87
C SER A 17 39.72 -20.89 -23.14
N VAL A 18 38.75 -21.14 -24.03
CA VAL A 18 37.55 -20.31 -24.22
C VAL A 18 36.34 -21.24 -24.33
N ALA A 19 36.11 -22.06 -23.31
CA ALA A 19 34.91 -22.91 -23.22
C ALA A 19 34.31 -22.90 -21.80
N ALA A 20 34.57 -21.85 -21.02
CA ALA A 20 34.03 -21.70 -19.66
C ALA A 20 33.12 -20.46 -19.47
N LEU A 21 32.78 -19.74 -20.54
CA LEU A 21 31.90 -18.54 -20.47
C LEU A 21 30.61 -18.63 -21.29
N ALA A 22 30.37 -19.74 -21.99
CA ALA A 22 29.16 -19.92 -22.81
C ALA A 22 27.96 -20.52 -22.03
N SER A 23 28.09 -20.79 -20.72
CA SER A 23 26.99 -21.36 -19.92
C SER A 23 26.30 -20.35 -18.98
N CYS A 24 26.61 -19.06 -19.07
CA CYS A 24 25.84 -18.03 -18.37
C CYS A 24 24.49 -17.82 -19.05
N GLY A 25 23.50 -18.59 -18.58
CA GLY A 25 22.08 -18.25 -18.54
C GLY A 25 21.35 -18.19 -19.87
N LYS A 26 20.72 -19.31 -20.28
CA LYS A 26 19.51 -19.20 -21.11
C LYS A 26 18.48 -18.41 -20.30
N THR A 27 18.06 -17.27 -20.81
CA THR A 27 16.90 -16.56 -20.27
C THR A 27 15.66 -17.36 -20.61
N GLU A 28 14.93 -17.82 -19.60
CA GLU A 28 13.63 -18.47 -19.77
C GLU A 28 12.53 -17.45 -19.52
N THR A 29 11.66 -17.26 -20.50
CA THR A 29 10.48 -16.40 -20.38
C THR A 29 9.25 -17.27 -20.24
N ALA A 30 8.48 -17.06 -19.17
CA ALA A 30 7.23 -17.76 -18.90
C ALA A 30 6.10 -16.77 -18.64
N LYS A 31 4.88 -17.15 -19.05
CA LYS A 31 3.66 -16.50 -18.57
C LYS A 31 3.21 -17.18 -17.29
N GLU A 32 2.95 -16.39 -16.26
CA GLU A 32 2.54 -16.88 -14.95
C GLU A 32 1.55 -15.91 -14.32
N LEU A 33 0.65 -16.45 -13.50
CA LEU A 33 -0.20 -15.62 -12.69
C LEU A 33 0.56 -15.00 -11.51
N ARG A 34 0.26 -13.73 -11.23
CA ARG A 34 0.84 -12.96 -10.13
C ARG A 34 -0.24 -12.11 -9.47
N ILE A 35 -0.16 -12.03 -8.14
CA ILE A 35 -0.80 -10.97 -7.39
C ILE A 35 0.01 -9.70 -7.62
N ILE A 36 -0.66 -8.61 -7.98
CA ILE A 36 -0.09 -7.27 -7.93
C ILE A 36 -0.88 -6.46 -6.92
N ASP A 37 -0.19 -5.54 -6.27
CA ASP A 37 -0.75 -4.66 -5.26
C ASP A 37 -0.63 -3.18 -5.67
N LYS A 38 -1.57 -2.39 -5.19
CA LYS A 38 -1.49 -0.93 -5.17
C LYS A 38 -1.87 -0.43 -3.79
N CYS A 39 -0.88 0.07 -3.07
CA CYS A 39 -1.02 0.50 -1.70
C CYS A 39 -0.93 2.03 -1.54
N ASN A 40 -1.48 2.55 -0.45
CA ASN A 40 -1.21 3.91 0.01
C ASN A 40 0.20 3.99 0.65
N THR A 41 0.60 5.18 1.12
CA THR A 41 1.97 5.38 1.64
C THR A 41 2.32 4.51 2.85
N SER A 42 1.35 4.17 3.70
CA SER A 42 1.50 3.33 4.89
C SER A 42 1.33 1.83 4.63
N ASN A 43 0.90 1.47 3.41
CA ASN A 43 0.44 0.15 3.01
C ASN A 43 -0.73 -0.41 3.86
N ASP A 44 -1.38 0.40 4.68
CA ASP A 44 -2.53 -0.04 5.49
C ASP A 44 -3.84 -0.04 4.68
N LEU A 45 -3.85 0.52 3.47
CA LEU A 45 -4.90 0.33 2.47
C LEU A 45 -4.27 -0.12 1.16
N CYS A 46 -4.61 -1.32 0.71
CA CYS A 46 -4.09 -1.91 -0.51
C CYS A 46 -5.20 -2.54 -1.35
N GLU A 47 -5.13 -2.29 -2.65
CA GLU A 47 -5.88 -3.01 -3.69
C GLU A 47 -5.01 -4.13 -4.25
N PHE A 48 -5.61 -5.27 -4.57
CA PHE A 48 -4.98 -6.47 -5.08
C PHE A 48 -5.68 -6.97 -6.33
N GLU A 49 -4.89 -7.25 -7.36
CA GLU A 49 -5.35 -7.75 -8.65
C GLU A 49 -4.55 -9.00 -9.04
N LEU A 50 -5.24 -10.02 -9.52
CA LEU A 50 -4.63 -11.17 -10.17
C LEU A 50 -4.38 -10.86 -11.64
N THR A 51 -3.13 -11.00 -12.08
CA THR A 51 -2.70 -10.62 -13.44
C THR A 51 -1.89 -11.72 -14.12
N ASP A 52 -1.94 -11.74 -15.46
CA ASP A 52 -1.01 -12.51 -16.29
C ASP A 52 0.29 -11.70 -16.44
N ALA A 53 1.37 -12.23 -15.88
CA ALA A 53 2.69 -11.63 -15.90
C ALA A 53 3.63 -12.44 -16.80
N VAL A 54 4.34 -11.72 -17.68
CA VAL A 54 5.46 -12.28 -18.42
C VAL A 54 6.71 -12.11 -17.56
N VAL A 55 7.30 -13.22 -17.17
CA VAL A 55 8.44 -13.27 -16.24
C VAL A 55 9.64 -13.86 -16.96
N SER A 56 10.76 -13.16 -16.95
CA SER A 56 12.05 -13.67 -17.41
C SER A 56 12.90 -14.12 -16.22
N ARG A 57 13.56 -15.27 -16.37
CA ARG A 57 14.49 -15.82 -15.38
C ARG A 57 15.84 -16.09 -16.01
N TYR A 58 16.91 -15.69 -15.33
CA TYR A 58 18.25 -16.06 -15.73
C TYR A 58 19.11 -16.37 -14.49
N THR A 59 20.04 -17.30 -14.64
CA THR A 59 21.00 -17.63 -13.58
C THR A 59 22.27 -16.82 -13.79
N ASN A 60 22.64 -16.02 -12.80
CA ASN A 60 23.86 -15.23 -12.87
C ASN A 60 25.12 -16.11 -12.70
N ALA A 61 26.30 -15.51 -12.87
CA ALA A 61 27.59 -16.22 -12.76
C ALA A 61 27.85 -16.84 -11.36
N LEU A 62 27.07 -16.45 -10.35
CA LEU A 62 27.14 -16.99 -8.99
C LEU A 62 26.14 -18.13 -8.74
N GLY A 63 25.43 -18.60 -9.78
CA GLY A 63 24.41 -19.63 -9.65
C GLY A 63 23.09 -19.13 -9.06
N LYS A 64 22.92 -17.81 -8.87
CA LYS A 64 21.67 -17.23 -8.35
C LYS A 64 20.69 -16.99 -9.49
N THR A 65 19.48 -17.53 -9.37
CA THR A 65 18.36 -17.19 -10.26
C THR A 65 17.89 -15.77 -9.96
N ILE A 66 17.86 -14.94 -11.00
CA ILE A 66 17.28 -13.61 -11.00
C ILE A 66 15.98 -13.68 -11.79
N GLU A 67 14.92 -13.12 -11.22
CA GLU A 67 13.60 -13.04 -11.84
C GLU A 67 13.30 -11.57 -12.18
N ARG A 68 12.71 -11.33 -13.35
CA ARG A 68 12.27 -10.00 -13.79
C ARG A 68 10.89 -10.09 -14.43
N VAL A 69 9.96 -9.24 -13.99
CA VAL A 69 8.67 -9.08 -14.65
C VAL A 69 8.86 -8.15 -15.86
N GLU A 70 8.59 -8.66 -17.05
CA GLU A 70 8.75 -7.95 -18.33
C GLU A 70 7.47 -7.18 -18.71
N SER A 71 6.30 -7.76 -18.44
CA SER A 71 5.00 -7.12 -18.67
C SER A 71 3.92 -7.73 -17.78
N LYS A 72 2.86 -6.98 -17.53
CA LYS A 72 1.68 -7.44 -16.80
C LYS A 72 0.41 -7.05 -17.56
N THR A 73 -0.56 -7.96 -17.58
CA THR A 73 -1.89 -7.73 -18.14
C THR A 73 -2.93 -8.14 -17.10
N PRO A 74 -3.83 -7.23 -16.71
CA PRO A 74 -5.02 -7.56 -15.92
C PRO A 74 -5.74 -8.77 -16.49
N LEU A 75 -6.08 -9.74 -15.64
CA LEU A 75 -7.01 -10.80 -16.04
C LEU A 75 -8.39 -10.16 -16.19
N ARG A 76 -9.05 -10.41 -17.33
CA ARG A 76 -10.44 -9.98 -17.51
C ARG A 76 -11.37 -11.06 -16.95
N ASP A 77 -12.60 -10.70 -16.62
CA ASP A 77 -13.62 -11.66 -16.15
C ASP A 77 -13.82 -12.82 -17.15
N SER A 78 -13.60 -12.58 -18.45
CA SER A 78 -13.64 -13.62 -19.49
C SER A 78 -12.57 -14.71 -19.33
N ASP A 79 -11.47 -14.37 -18.66
CA ASP A 79 -10.30 -15.23 -18.42
C ASP A 79 -10.45 -15.99 -17.08
N ILE A 80 -11.27 -15.47 -16.16
CA ILE A 80 -11.57 -16.10 -14.88
C ILE A 80 -12.83 -16.96 -15.01
N LYS A 81 -12.65 -18.21 -15.43
CA LYS A 81 -13.73 -19.20 -15.49
C LYS A 81 -13.89 -19.94 -14.16
N GLY A 82 -14.33 -19.23 -13.13
CA GLY A 82 -14.52 -19.78 -11.79
C GLY A 82 -14.75 -18.71 -10.74
N THR A 83 -14.78 -19.12 -9.47
CA THR A 83 -14.76 -18.20 -8.33
C THR A 83 -13.36 -18.23 -7.73
N ILE A 84 -12.72 -17.08 -7.65
CA ILE A 84 -11.50 -16.92 -6.86
C ILE A 84 -11.87 -16.49 -5.44
N THR A 85 -11.01 -16.71 -4.47
CA THR A 85 -11.17 -16.20 -3.11
C THR A 85 -9.84 -15.67 -2.61
N TRP A 86 -9.81 -14.40 -2.23
CA TRP A 86 -8.69 -13.75 -1.58
C TRP A 86 -8.67 -14.08 -0.10
N HIS A 87 -7.46 -14.37 0.39
CA HIS A 87 -7.17 -14.66 1.79
C HIS A 87 -6.20 -13.60 2.30
N ALA A 88 -6.71 -12.76 3.20
CA ALA A 88 -5.93 -11.83 3.99
C ALA A 88 -5.88 -12.33 5.45
N PRO A 89 -5.00 -11.79 6.31
CA PRO A 89 -5.01 -12.11 7.73
C PRO A 89 -6.37 -11.85 8.37
N ASP A 90 -6.77 -12.64 9.39
CA ASP A 90 -8.09 -12.54 10.04
C ASP A 90 -8.42 -11.14 10.60
N THR A 91 -7.38 -10.34 10.87
CA THR A 91 -7.47 -8.97 11.37
C THR A 91 -7.60 -7.91 10.27
N ALA A 92 -7.43 -8.29 9.00
CA ALA A 92 -7.69 -7.42 7.85
C ALA A 92 -9.19 -7.29 7.60
N VAL A 93 -9.61 -6.14 7.08
CA VAL A 93 -11.01 -5.84 6.78
C VAL A 93 -11.14 -5.46 5.31
N LEU A 94 -12.16 -5.95 4.62
CA LEU A 94 -12.46 -5.49 3.26
C LEU A 94 -12.66 -3.98 3.25
N ALA A 95 -11.98 -3.29 2.34
CA ALA A 95 -12.07 -1.85 2.23
C ALA A 95 -13.40 -1.43 1.57
N ASP A 96 -13.88 -0.24 1.91
CA ASP A 96 -14.99 0.38 1.18
C ASP A 96 -14.49 0.91 -0.18
N ASN A 97 -15.20 0.60 -1.28
CA ASN A 97 -14.75 0.98 -2.62
C ASN A 97 -14.62 2.51 -2.79
N LYS A 98 -15.47 3.30 -2.12
CA LYS A 98 -15.34 4.76 -2.18
C LYS A 98 -14.02 5.22 -1.53
N THR A 99 -13.62 4.62 -0.42
CA THR A 99 -12.29 4.90 0.18
C THR A 99 -11.16 4.52 -0.76
N VAL A 100 -11.26 3.37 -1.44
CA VAL A 100 -10.27 2.90 -2.42
C VAL A 100 -10.14 3.90 -3.57
N VAL A 101 -11.25 4.38 -4.13
CA VAL A 101 -11.25 5.39 -5.19
C VAL A 101 -10.63 6.68 -4.72
N ASP A 102 -11.06 7.19 -3.56
CA ASP A 102 -10.60 8.47 -3.04
C ASP A 102 -9.09 8.46 -2.75
N VAL A 103 -8.55 7.37 -2.20
CA VAL A 103 -7.14 7.27 -1.76
C VAL A 103 -6.22 6.73 -2.84
N LEU A 104 -6.61 5.63 -3.50
CA LEU A 104 -5.76 4.88 -4.44
C LEU A 104 -6.06 5.21 -5.90
N GLN A 105 -7.17 5.89 -6.21
CA GLN A 105 -7.57 6.24 -7.58
C GLN A 105 -7.71 4.98 -8.48
N VAL A 106 -8.21 3.89 -7.91
CA VAL A 106 -8.59 2.62 -8.56
C VAL A 106 -9.93 2.15 -8.01
N ASN A 107 -10.55 1.13 -8.63
CA ASN A 107 -11.80 0.54 -8.17
C ASN A 107 -11.61 -0.97 -7.94
N CYS A 108 -12.36 -1.51 -7.01
CA CYS A 108 -12.62 -2.94 -6.93
C CYS A 108 -13.55 -3.38 -8.09
N GLU A 109 -13.59 -4.68 -8.36
CA GLU A 109 -14.50 -5.25 -9.35
C GLU A 109 -15.95 -4.82 -9.09
N ASN A 110 -16.64 -4.36 -10.14
CA ASN A 110 -18.03 -3.90 -10.08
C ASN A 110 -18.29 -2.84 -8.98
N ASP A 111 -17.29 -2.00 -8.70
CA ASP A 111 -17.32 -0.96 -7.67
C ASP A 111 -17.60 -1.49 -6.25
N ASN A 112 -17.30 -2.77 -5.99
CA ASN A 112 -17.56 -3.41 -4.70
C ASN A 112 -16.43 -4.37 -4.32
N CYS A 113 -15.74 -4.08 -3.21
CA CYS A 113 -14.67 -4.92 -2.71
C CYS A 113 -15.24 -6.11 -1.95
N THR A 114 -15.06 -7.31 -2.50
CA THR A 114 -15.45 -8.57 -1.84
C THR A 114 -14.25 -9.51 -1.82
N ALA A 115 -14.30 -10.54 -0.97
CA ALA A 115 -13.27 -11.58 -0.98
C ALA A 115 -13.20 -12.35 -2.31
N ASN A 116 -14.19 -12.21 -3.19
CA ASN A 116 -14.24 -12.89 -4.48
C ASN A 116 -14.01 -11.96 -5.68
N SER A 117 -13.91 -10.65 -5.44
CA SER A 117 -13.73 -9.64 -6.49
C SER A 117 -12.31 -9.69 -7.05
N ASN A 118 -12.11 -9.48 -8.35
CA ASN A 118 -10.80 -9.23 -8.95
C ASN A 118 -10.84 -7.99 -9.88
N PRO A 119 -10.31 -6.83 -9.47
CA PRO A 119 -9.55 -6.57 -8.23
C PRO A 119 -10.41 -6.50 -6.95
N THR A 120 -9.75 -6.62 -5.79
CA THR A 120 -10.33 -6.36 -4.45
C THR A 120 -9.42 -5.50 -3.60
N ALA A 121 -9.86 -5.04 -2.43
CA ALA A 121 -9.03 -4.24 -1.53
C ALA A 121 -9.28 -4.53 -0.05
N TYR A 122 -8.22 -4.39 0.75
CA TYR A 122 -8.24 -4.58 2.19
C TYR A 122 -7.62 -3.39 2.92
N SER A 123 -8.18 -3.08 4.08
CA SER A 123 -7.48 -2.37 5.14
C SER A 123 -6.67 -3.38 5.95
N LEU A 124 -5.36 -3.22 5.98
CA LEU A 124 -4.40 -4.14 6.58
C LEU A 124 -3.95 -3.65 7.96
N PRO A 125 -3.82 -4.54 8.96
CA PRO A 125 -3.24 -4.18 10.26
C PRO A 125 -1.74 -3.88 10.11
N VAL A 126 -1.19 -3.16 11.09
CA VAL A 126 0.26 -2.93 11.23
C VAL A 126 1.01 -4.26 11.34
N GLY A 127 2.09 -4.41 10.58
CA GLY A 127 2.97 -5.56 10.57
C GLY A 127 3.06 -6.25 9.21
N SER A 128 3.51 -7.50 9.21
CA SER A 128 3.67 -8.28 7.98
C SER A 128 2.37 -9.02 7.66
N ASN A 129 1.79 -8.74 6.49
CA ASN A 129 0.51 -9.29 6.05
C ASN A 129 0.73 -10.19 4.84
N THR A 130 0.41 -11.48 4.96
CA THR A 130 0.44 -12.41 3.82
C THR A 130 -0.91 -12.40 3.11
N ILE A 131 -0.88 -12.10 1.82
CA ILE A 131 -2.05 -12.10 0.93
C ILE A 131 -1.90 -13.29 -0.02
N SER A 132 -2.93 -14.13 -0.09
CA SER A 132 -2.97 -15.22 -1.04
C SER A 132 -4.33 -15.32 -1.71
N VAL A 133 -4.42 -16.14 -2.75
CA VAL A 133 -5.64 -16.33 -3.53
C VAL A 133 -5.81 -17.82 -3.81
N SER A 134 -7.04 -18.31 -3.70
CA SER A 134 -7.40 -19.69 -4.01
C SER A 134 -8.51 -19.76 -5.05
N GLY A 135 -8.68 -20.93 -5.63
CA GLY A 135 -9.68 -21.21 -6.65
C GLY A 135 -9.02 -21.77 -7.89
N THR A 136 -9.83 -22.03 -8.90
CA THR A 136 -9.37 -22.62 -10.15
C THR A 136 -9.73 -21.70 -11.29
N VAL A 137 -8.76 -21.38 -12.13
CA VAL A 137 -8.96 -20.53 -13.32
C VAL A 137 -8.47 -21.24 -14.57
N THR A 138 -8.93 -20.77 -15.74
CA THR A 138 -8.47 -21.30 -17.03
C THR A 138 -7.76 -20.20 -17.80
N VAL A 139 -6.42 -20.25 -17.85
CA VAL A 139 -5.59 -19.28 -18.58
C VAL A 139 -5.00 -19.98 -19.81
N ASP A 140 -5.14 -19.38 -20.99
CA ASP A 140 -4.67 -19.93 -22.26
C ASP A 140 -5.13 -21.40 -22.49
N GLY A 141 -6.34 -21.74 -22.02
CA GLY A 141 -6.94 -23.08 -22.14
C GLY A 141 -6.38 -24.14 -21.18
N LYS A 142 -5.54 -23.75 -20.22
CA LYS A 142 -5.02 -24.62 -19.16
C LYS A 142 -5.64 -24.27 -17.82
N GLU A 143 -5.97 -25.30 -17.05
CA GLU A 143 -6.43 -25.17 -15.68
C GLU A 143 -5.25 -24.84 -14.77
N VAL A 144 -5.43 -23.85 -13.90
CA VAL A 144 -4.44 -23.37 -12.93
C VAL A 144 -5.10 -23.38 -11.55
N ASP A 145 -4.44 -24.01 -10.58
CA ASP A 145 -4.85 -23.96 -9.17
C ASP A 145 -4.14 -22.79 -8.51
N LEU A 146 -4.91 -21.75 -8.18
CA LEU A 146 -4.37 -20.52 -7.64
C LEU A 146 -3.64 -20.72 -6.31
N ALA A 147 -4.08 -21.68 -5.48
CA ALA A 147 -3.50 -21.90 -4.16
C ALA A 147 -2.09 -22.49 -4.24
N THR A 148 -1.76 -23.21 -5.31
CA THR A 148 -0.43 -23.84 -5.50
C THR A 148 0.43 -23.11 -6.51
N ASP A 149 -0.18 -22.51 -7.53
CA ASP A 149 0.53 -21.99 -8.69
C ASP A 149 0.79 -20.48 -8.60
N VAL A 150 0.07 -19.76 -7.73
CA VAL A 150 0.30 -18.34 -7.45
C VAL A 150 1.03 -18.18 -6.13
N LYS A 151 2.19 -17.52 -6.17
CA LYS A 151 2.93 -17.19 -4.96
C LYS A 151 2.14 -16.16 -4.13
N PRO A 152 1.95 -16.38 -2.83
CA PRO A 152 1.44 -15.35 -1.94
C PRO A 152 2.31 -14.11 -1.98
N ASP A 153 1.69 -12.96 -1.79
CA ASP A 153 2.38 -11.69 -1.62
C ASP A 153 2.48 -11.33 -0.13
N VAL A 154 3.52 -10.58 0.23
CA VAL A 154 3.76 -10.14 1.61
C VAL A 154 3.82 -8.62 1.62
N ILE A 155 2.81 -8.02 2.24
CA ILE A 155 2.72 -6.58 2.43
C ILE A 155 3.15 -6.25 3.85
N ASP A 156 4.33 -5.66 3.97
CA ASP A 156 4.77 -5.07 5.22
C ASP A 156 4.14 -3.67 5.34
N THR A 157 3.20 -3.57 6.28
CA THR A 157 2.60 -2.30 6.66
C THR A 157 3.43 -1.71 7.77
N GLN A 158 3.70 -0.42 7.65
CA GLN A 158 4.41 0.30 8.68
C GLN A 158 3.36 0.81 9.66
N ALA A 159 3.62 0.66 10.95
CA ALA A 159 3.17 1.72 11.85
C ALA A 159 3.74 2.99 11.23
N VAL A 160 2.90 3.95 10.88
CA VAL A 160 3.44 5.25 10.53
C VAL A 160 4.03 5.76 11.84
N ASP A 161 5.31 5.46 12.07
CA ASP A 161 6.05 5.97 13.21
C ASP A 161 5.76 7.45 13.18
N ASN A 162 5.12 7.92 14.27
CA ASN A 162 4.67 9.30 14.43
C ASN A 162 3.27 9.69 13.90
N SER A 163 2.33 8.74 13.78
CA SER A 163 0.91 9.05 13.58
C SER A 163 0.05 8.92 14.83
N HIS A 164 -1.05 9.65 14.87
CA HIS A 164 -2.08 9.55 15.90
C HIS A 164 -3.47 9.48 15.27
N VAL A 165 -4.25 8.48 15.69
CA VAL A 165 -5.66 8.32 15.30
C VAL A 165 -6.53 8.88 16.42
N PHE A 166 -7.34 9.89 16.09
CA PHE A 166 -8.22 10.55 17.04
C PHE A 166 -9.46 9.71 17.31
N LYS A 167 -9.97 9.81 18.54
CA LYS A 167 -11.27 9.23 18.89
C LYS A 167 -12.38 9.84 18.05
N THR A 168 -13.19 8.99 17.45
CA THR A 168 -14.27 9.36 16.52
C THR A 168 -15.60 9.53 17.25
N GLY A 169 -16.42 10.45 16.76
CA GLY A 169 -17.83 10.58 17.11
C GLY A 169 -18.65 10.90 15.87
N THR A 170 -19.91 11.28 16.07
CA THR A 170 -20.82 11.63 14.96
C THR A 170 -20.46 13.02 14.43
N LEU A 171 -19.89 13.09 13.23
CA LEU A 171 -19.64 14.35 12.55
C LEU A 171 -20.94 15.17 12.38
N PRO A 172 -20.86 16.51 12.42
CA PRO A 172 -21.99 17.37 12.12
C PRO A 172 -22.65 17.04 10.78
N SER A 173 -23.96 17.22 10.68
CA SER A 173 -24.71 16.99 9.43
C SER A 173 -24.10 17.78 8.27
N GLY A 174 -23.83 17.10 7.15
CA GLY A 174 -23.20 17.67 5.96
C GLY A 174 -21.66 17.62 5.95
N ALA A 175 -21.02 17.42 7.10
CA ALA A 175 -19.58 17.20 7.17
C ALA A 175 -19.24 15.74 6.85
N THR A 176 -18.13 15.51 6.15
CA THR A 176 -17.57 14.18 5.93
C THR A 176 -16.12 14.15 6.41
N ILE A 177 -15.60 12.97 6.70
CA ILE A 177 -14.19 12.84 7.08
C ILE A 177 -13.28 13.35 5.96
N THR A 178 -13.65 13.13 4.70
CA THR A 178 -12.94 13.62 3.52
C THR A 178 -12.88 15.15 3.48
N THR A 179 -14.01 15.86 3.73
CA THR A 179 -14.02 17.33 3.71
C THR A 179 -13.30 17.93 4.91
N LEU A 180 -13.33 17.26 6.07
CA LEU A 180 -12.55 17.66 7.25
C LEU A 180 -11.05 17.54 6.99
N VAL A 181 -10.60 16.38 6.49
CA VAL A 181 -9.19 16.12 6.16
C VAL A 181 -8.69 17.14 5.13
N ALA A 182 -9.49 17.44 4.10
CA ALA A 182 -9.14 18.45 3.10
C ALA A 182 -8.95 19.84 3.74
N ALA A 183 -9.90 20.27 4.58
CA ALA A 183 -9.85 21.57 5.23
C ALA A 183 -8.65 21.72 6.18
N LEU A 184 -8.37 20.69 6.99
CA LEU A 184 -7.21 20.69 7.90
C LEU A 184 -5.88 20.73 7.13
N ASN A 185 -5.80 20.03 5.99
CA ASN A 185 -4.59 20.00 5.19
C ASN A 185 -4.24 21.33 4.51
N GLU A 186 -5.16 22.29 4.39
CA GLU A 186 -4.87 23.64 3.90
C GLU A 186 -3.81 24.35 4.74
N ASN A 187 -3.67 24.00 6.03
CA ASN A 187 -2.66 24.54 6.94
C ASN A 187 -1.82 23.44 7.62
N SER A 188 -1.65 22.29 6.95
CA SER A 188 -0.82 21.17 7.42
C SER A 188 0.63 21.55 7.73
N GLY A 189 1.17 22.52 6.99
CA GLY A 189 2.52 23.05 7.22
C GLY A 189 2.68 23.63 8.63
N THR A 190 1.73 24.44 9.11
CA THR A 190 1.74 24.99 10.46
C THR A 190 1.52 23.91 11.52
N ALA A 191 0.67 22.91 11.23
CA ALA A 191 0.43 21.77 12.11
C ALA A 191 1.65 20.82 12.27
N ASN A 192 2.70 21.00 11.46
CA ASN A 192 3.83 20.08 11.36
C ASN A 192 3.41 18.62 11.16
N GLY A 193 2.35 18.40 10.39
CA GLY A 193 1.83 17.07 10.11
C GLY A 193 0.80 17.08 8.99
N LYS A 194 0.61 15.91 8.37
CA LYS A 194 -0.35 15.68 7.30
C LYS A 194 -1.57 14.97 7.85
N PHE A 195 -2.75 15.48 7.54
CA PHE A 195 -4.01 14.88 7.95
C PHE A 195 -4.47 13.83 6.94
N SER A 196 -5.05 12.77 7.46
CA SER A 196 -5.65 11.68 6.69
C SER A 196 -6.78 11.05 7.50
N SER A 197 -7.34 9.96 7.01
CA SER A 197 -8.35 9.19 7.71
C SER A 197 -7.94 7.74 7.84
N SER A 198 -8.22 7.14 9.00
CA SER A 198 -8.17 5.69 9.22
C SER A 198 -9.60 5.21 9.39
N GLY A 199 -10.19 4.62 8.34
CA GLY A 199 -11.63 4.43 8.25
C GLY A 199 -12.40 5.76 8.37
N ASN A 200 -13.30 5.85 9.36
CA ASN A 200 -14.04 7.08 9.67
C ASN A 200 -13.35 7.97 10.72
N ALA A 201 -12.16 7.59 11.21
CA ALA A 201 -11.41 8.35 12.19
C ALA A 201 -10.48 9.36 11.53
N LEU A 202 -10.32 10.53 12.15
CA LEU A 202 -9.29 11.48 11.78
C LEU A 202 -7.93 10.93 12.22
N MET A 203 -6.92 11.10 11.37
CA MET A 203 -5.54 10.74 11.68
C MET A 203 -4.61 11.92 11.32
N ILE A 204 -3.59 12.15 12.14
CA ILE A 204 -2.46 13.01 11.78
C ILE A 204 -1.18 12.17 11.70
N THR A 205 -0.36 12.42 10.70
CA THR A 205 1.02 11.92 10.62
C THR A 205 1.96 13.10 10.77
N CYS A 206 2.74 13.11 11.83
CA CYS A 206 3.66 14.20 12.13
C CYS A 206 4.91 14.16 11.24
N ASN A 207 5.40 15.34 10.84
CA ASN A 207 6.61 15.48 10.04
C ASN A 207 7.85 14.99 10.80
N THR A 208 8.94 14.71 10.08
CA THR A 208 10.23 14.37 10.69
C THR A 208 10.67 15.45 11.67
N GLY A 209 11.08 15.04 12.87
CA GLY A 209 11.50 15.95 13.95
C GLY A 209 10.34 16.50 14.79
N PHE A 210 9.12 16.07 14.53
CA PHE A 210 7.94 16.36 15.36
C PHE A 210 7.40 15.06 15.96
N LYS A 211 6.41 15.14 16.85
CA LYS A 211 5.60 14.02 17.31
C LYS A 211 4.25 14.39 17.87
N TRP A 212 3.37 13.41 17.91
CA TRP A 212 2.19 13.48 18.76
C TRP A 212 2.57 13.25 20.22
N LEU A 213 1.86 13.91 21.14
CA LEU A 213 2.01 13.70 22.57
C LEU A 213 0.79 12.97 23.11
N ASP A 214 0.96 11.73 23.58
CA ASP A 214 -0.13 10.90 24.12
C ASP A 214 -0.88 11.54 25.29
N SER A 215 -0.22 12.45 26.02
CA SER A 215 -0.86 13.23 27.10
C SER A 215 -1.86 14.27 26.60
N ILE A 216 -1.89 14.58 25.30
CA ILE A 216 -2.71 15.60 24.66
C ILE A 216 -3.72 14.93 23.71
N ASP A 217 -4.51 13.97 24.20
CA ASP A 217 -5.50 13.23 23.42
C ASP A 217 -6.95 13.56 23.85
N PRO A 218 -7.58 14.60 23.29
CA PRO A 218 -8.96 14.94 23.62
C PRO A 218 -9.95 13.92 23.04
N ASP A 219 -10.94 13.54 23.84
CA ASP A 219 -12.11 12.81 23.36
C ASP A 219 -12.87 13.64 22.32
N TYR A 220 -13.67 12.98 21.48
CA TYR A 220 -14.54 13.66 20.55
C TYR A 220 -15.51 14.60 21.28
N GLY A 221 -15.66 15.83 20.79
CA GLY A 221 -16.49 16.87 21.41
C GLY A 221 -15.80 17.62 22.54
N SER A 222 -14.49 17.42 22.73
CA SER A 222 -13.73 18.00 23.85
C SER A 222 -12.43 18.65 23.40
N TYR A 223 -11.80 19.36 24.35
CA TYR A 223 -10.48 19.94 24.17
C TYR A 223 -9.61 19.68 25.39
N VAL A 224 -8.30 19.77 25.17
CA VAL A 224 -7.28 19.72 26.22
C VAL A 224 -6.36 20.92 26.09
N SER A 225 -5.97 21.51 27.22
CA SER A 225 -4.90 22.50 27.25
C SER A 225 -3.55 21.83 27.02
N ASN A 226 -2.65 22.50 26.31
CA ASN A 226 -1.36 21.92 25.94
C ASN A 226 -0.22 22.97 25.99
N PRO A 227 1.04 22.50 25.95
CA PRO A 227 2.15 23.36 25.61
C PRO A 227 1.99 23.89 24.18
N GLY A 228 2.31 25.18 24.00
CA GLY A 228 2.28 25.87 22.71
C GLY A 228 2.84 25.05 21.55
N HIS A 229 2.08 24.95 20.46
CA HIS A 229 2.49 24.25 19.23
C HIS A 229 1.88 24.90 17.99
N GLY A 230 2.47 24.61 16.83
CA GLY A 230 1.85 24.93 15.55
C GLY A 230 0.67 23.99 15.28
N ALA A 231 -0.49 24.54 14.92
CA ALA A 231 -1.71 23.78 14.67
C ALA A 231 -2.42 24.22 13.38
N SER A 232 -3.18 23.30 12.78
CA SER A 232 -4.20 23.64 11.79
C SER A 232 -5.54 23.71 12.50
N ARG A 233 -6.25 24.84 12.34
CA ARG A 233 -7.58 25.06 12.90
C ARG A 233 -8.62 25.15 11.80
N VAL A 234 -9.75 24.50 12.01
CA VAL A 234 -10.96 24.62 11.17
C VAL A 234 -12.21 24.61 12.05
N PHE A 235 -13.25 25.31 11.60
CA PHE A 235 -14.56 25.35 12.26
C PHE A 235 -15.68 24.96 11.29
N TRP A 236 -16.47 23.95 11.63
CA TRP A 236 -17.67 23.62 10.89
C TRP A 236 -18.83 24.54 11.28
N ASP A 237 -19.33 25.33 10.33
CA ASP A 237 -20.49 26.22 10.53
C ASP A 237 -21.79 25.46 10.17
N LEU A 238 -22.63 25.17 11.17
CA LEU A 238 -23.89 24.43 10.96
C LEU A 238 -24.89 25.18 10.06
N SER A 239 -24.84 26.52 10.04
CA SER A 239 -25.79 27.32 9.26
C SER A 239 -25.46 27.34 7.78
N LYS A 240 -24.17 27.19 7.45
CA LYS A 240 -23.66 27.18 6.07
C LYS A 240 -23.37 25.79 5.55
N ALA A 241 -23.27 24.80 6.45
CA ALA A 241 -22.84 23.44 6.15
C ALA A 241 -21.48 23.39 5.43
N GLU A 242 -20.51 24.15 5.95
CA GLU A 242 -19.15 24.19 5.40
C GLU A 242 -18.08 24.40 6.48
N PHE A 243 -16.83 24.03 6.17
CA PHE A 243 -15.68 24.40 6.98
C PHE A 243 -15.28 25.85 6.72
N THR A 244 -15.27 26.63 7.78
CA THR A 244 -14.84 28.03 7.88
C THR A 244 -13.66 28.15 8.85
N GLU A 245 -13.13 29.36 9.04
CA GLU A 245 -11.96 29.64 9.91
C GLU A 245 -10.77 28.70 9.68
N LYS A 246 -10.45 28.43 8.40
CA LYS A 246 -9.33 27.58 8.02
C LYS A 246 -8.02 28.35 8.15
N GLN A 247 -7.30 28.15 9.25
CA GLN A 247 -6.08 28.90 9.53
C GLN A 247 -5.00 28.07 10.21
N GLY A 248 -3.74 28.42 9.94
CA GLY A 248 -2.61 28.00 10.76
C GLY A 248 -2.53 28.83 12.04
N VAL A 249 -2.26 28.18 13.17
CA VAL A 249 -2.05 28.81 14.48
C VAL A 249 -0.65 28.46 14.95
N ASP A 250 0.27 29.42 14.95
CA ASP A 250 1.70 29.15 15.21
C ASP A 250 2.01 28.77 16.67
N ASN A 251 1.15 29.16 17.62
CA ASN A 251 1.35 28.91 19.04
C ASN A 251 0.01 28.63 19.75
N SER A 252 -0.64 27.55 19.32
CA SER A 252 -1.86 27.06 19.93
C SER A 252 -1.59 26.48 21.32
N ALA A 253 -2.39 26.92 22.30
CA ALA A 253 -2.36 26.43 23.68
C ALA A 253 -3.48 25.39 23.96
N THR A 254 -4.16 24.92 22.92
CA THR A 254 -5.26 23.95 23.03
C THR A 254 -5.28 22.98 21.87
N THR A 255 -5.58 21.71 22.13
CA THR A 255 -5.91 20.75 21.08
C THR A 255 -7.41 20.48 21.16
N GLN A 256 -8.10 20.57 20.02
CA GLN A 256 -9.55 20.45 19.94
C GLN A 256 -9.91 19.33 18.96
N ASN A 257 -10.76 18.40 19.41
CA ASN A 257 -11.32 17.35 18.57
C ASN A 257 -12.84 17.50 18.52
N ALA A 258 -13.34 18.16 17.47
CA ALA A 258 -14.75 18.54 17.34
C ALA A 258 -15.27 19.34 18.55
N ALA A 259 -14.42 20.10 19.23
CA ALA A 259 -14.81 20.90 20.38
C ALA A 259 -15.67 22.07 19.90
N GLY A 260 -16.90 22.20 20.37
CA GLY A 260 -17.75 23.32 19.95
C GLY A 260 -19.21 23.15 20.33
N GLY A 261 -19.87 24.30 20.56
CA GLY A 261 -21.24 24.41 21.07
C GLY A 261 -22.33 24.47 19.99
N ASN A 262 -23.46 25.08 20.33
CA ASN A 262 -24.73 25.01 19.57
C ASN A 262 -24.68 25.37 18.06
N ASN A 263 -23.62 26.03 17.58
CA ASN A 263 -23.54 26.56 16.21
C ASN A 263 -22.48 25.87 15.34
N GLY A 264 -21.73 24.90 15.86
CA GLY A 264 -20.66 24.25 15.09
C GLY A 264 -19.65 23.47 15.92
N ALA A 265 -18.61 22.97 15.25
CA ALA A 265 -17.55 22.17 15.87
C ALA A 265 -16.17 22.62 15.38
N THR A 266 -15.20 22.72 16.29
CA THR A 266 -13.82 23.13 16.00
C THR A 266 -12.87 21.93 16.08
N TRP A 267 -11.96 21.86 15.11
CA TRP A 267 -10.77 21.03 15.19
C TRP A 267 -9.56 21.94 15.18
N GLU A 268 -8.61 21.69 16.08
CA GLU A 268 -7.37 22.43 16.19
C GLU A 268 -6.28 21.45 16.62
N ILE A 269 -5.43 21.06 15.68
CA ILE A 269 -4.56 19.89 15.81
C ILE A 269 -3.20 20.20 15.17
N GLY A 270 -2.13 19.78 15.84
CA GLY A 270 -0.78 19.77 15.29
C GLY A 270 0.18 18.95 16.14
N CYS A 271 1.43 18.88 15.70
CA CYS A 271 2.48 18.07 16.30
C CYS A 271 3.51 18.94 17.04
N TRP A 272 4.18 18.36 18.04
CA TRP A 272 5.21 19.01 18.85
C TRP A 272 6.61 18.65 18.37
N GLU A 273 7.59 19.51 18.54
CA GLU A 273 8.99 19.14 18.25
C GLU A 273 9.42 17.93 19.09
N ASP A 274 10.06 16.96 18.44
CA ASP A 274 10.67 15.80 19.09
C ASP A 274 12.08 16.18 19.59
N LYS A 275 12.16 16.62 20.85
CA LYS A 275 13.40 17.02 21.53
C LYS A 275 14.05 15.87 22.28
#